data_AF-A0A505MLB6-F1
#
_entry.id   AF-A0A505MLB6-F1
#
_cell.length_a   1.000
_cell.length_b   1.000
_cell.length_c   1.000
_cell.angle_alpha   90.00
_cell.angle_beta   90.00
_cell.angle_gamma   90.00
#
_symmetry.space_group_name_H-M   'P 1'
#
loop_
_entity.id
_entity.type
_entity.pdbx_description
1 polymer ?
#
loop_
_entity_poly.entity_id
_entity_poly.type
_entity_poly.pdbx_seq_one_letter_code
_entity_poly.pdbx_strand_id
1 'polypeptide(L)'
;MAGQTIQIKTASGKQFSAYLATPETGKGPGVVLCQEIFGVNAAMREKADFLAEEGYTVLVPDLFWRVAPNIELGYTPDDFQKAFELYQQYDENLGVEDIQDSLAFLKTRPECDTSTGLGVVGYCLGGKLAYLAGCRLSEVACAVGYYGVGIEKALDELANVKGRLVLHMAELDQFTPPDARQAIVDAVNQYSNVQAYVYEGVDHAFARPKSNHYHKPSARFAHERTVTALHETIGPKYDLVTLWEEHIRHEFDTRDVPATMATMVAEPYVNHIPTLTGGVGQSQLARFYQYHFVHQNPKDMKITSISRTVGSTQVVDEFIMSFTHDAEIDWLLPGVKPTGKYVEIPMLGVIQFRGSKLCHEHIYWDQASVLVQIGLLDPTGLPVAGVETARKLLDEDLPSNTLMPSWSSSEGKPVS
;
A
#
# COMPACT_ATOMS: atom_id res chain seq x y z
N MET A 1 17.61 2.97 -1.10
CA MET A 1 19.05 2.69 -0.85
C MET A 1 19.14 1.29 -0.28
N ALA A 2 20.14 0.48 -0.66
CA ALA A 2 20.30 -0.84 -0.08
C ALA A 2 20.78 -0.71 1.39
N GLY A 3 20.10 -1.40 2.31
CA GLY A 3 20.54 -1.52 3.70
C GLY A 3 21.87 -2.26 3.87
N GLN A 4 22.35 -2.31 5.12
CA GLN A 4 23.65 -2.87 5.49
C GLN A 4 23.55 -3.94 6.57
N THR A 5 24.43 -4.93 6.54
CA THR A 5 24.54 -5.92 7.61
C THR A 5 25.34 -5.34 8.79
N ILE A 6 24.81 -5.48 9.99
CA ILE A 6 25.39 -5.02 11.26
C ILE A 6 25.39 -6.15 12.30
N GLN A 7 26.09 -5.93 13.41
CA GLN A 7 26.11 -6.84 14.56
C GLN A 7 25.37 -6.24 15.74
N ILE A 8 24.50 -7.03 16.37
CA ILE A 8 23.76 -6.68 17.58
C ILE A 8 24.39 -7.42 18.74
N LYS A 9 24.62 -6.74 19.86
CA LYS A 9 25.08 -7.36 21.10
C LYS A 9 23.88 -7.59 22.02
N THR A 10 23.67 -8.83 22.43
CA THR A 10 22.62 -9.23 23.37
C THR A 10 22.91 -8.73 24.78
N ALA A 11 21.90 -8.68 25.64
CA ALA A 11 22.08 -8.42 27.06
C ALA A 11 23.05 -9.41 27.75
N SER A 12 23.11 -10.66 27.27
CA SER A 12 24.05 -11.70 27.74
C SER A 12 25.48 -11.55 27.19
N GLY A 13 25.73 -10.57 26.33
CA GLY A 13 27.04 -10.27 25.75
C GLY A 13 27.41 -11.08 24.50
N LYS A 14 26.52 -11.97 24.03
CA LYS A 14 26.64 -12.63 22.72
C LYS A 14 26.32 -11.66 21.58
N GLN A 15 26.54 -12.06 20.35
CA GLN A 15 26.25 -11.23 19.18
C GLN A 15 25.57 -12.04 18.07
N PHE A 16 24.71 -11.36 17.30
CA PHE A 16 24.08 -11.90 16.10
C PHE A 16 23.97 -10.83 15.01
N SER A 17 23.91 -11.28 13.76
CA SER A 17 23.82 -10.40 12.59
C SER A 17 22.41 -9.82 12.45
N ALA A 18 22.30 -8.63 11.87
CA ALA A 18 21.04 -8.07 11.43
C ALA A 18 21.20 -7.23 10.18
N TYR A 19 20.15 -7.12 9.37
CA TYR A 19 20.09 -6.19 8.25
C TYR A 19 19.42 -4.88 8.69
N LEU A 20 20.08 -3.75 8.47
CA LEU A 20 19.57 -2.42 8.79
C LEU A 20 19.27 -1.64 7.50
N ALA A 21 18.00 -1.33 7.27
CA ALA A 21 17.54 -0.41 6.24
C ALA A 21 17.14 0.93 6.87
N THR A 22 17.46 2.04 6.21
CA THR A 22 17.19 3.40 6.71
C THR A 22 16.44 4.21 5.66
N PRO A 23 15.53 5.11 6.07
CA PRO A 23 14.77 5.90 5.13
C PRO A 23 15.68 6.90 4.41
N GLU A 24 15.22 7.44 3.27
CA GLU A 24 15.99 8.41 2.48
C GLU A 24 16.34 9.68 3.29
N THR A 25 15.48 10.06 4.24
CA THR A 25 15.70 11.15 5.19
C THR A 25 16.82 10.88 6.20
N GLY A 26 17.31 9.63 6.28
CA GLY A 26 18.35 9.17 7.20
C GLY A 26 17.87 8.91 8.63
N LYS A 27 16.63 9.25 8.97
CA LYS A 27 16.05 9.04 10.29
C LYS A 27 14.54 8.80 10.23
N GLY A 28 14.06 7.84 11.02
CA GLY A 28 12.64 7.55 11.16
C GLY A 28 12.32 6.62 12.35
N PRO A 29 11.03 6.37 12.64
CA PRO A 29 10.62 5.46 13.70
C PRO A 29 11.19 4.05 13.50
N GLY A 30 11.54 3.39 14.59
CA GLY A 30 12.17 2.07 14.55
C GLY A 30 11.18 0.94 14.37
N VAL A 31 11.48 0.01 13.47
CA VAL A 31 10.72 -1.23 13.25
C VAL A 31 11.65 -2.44 13.28
N VAL A 32 11.34 -3.44 14.10
CA VAL A 32 11.95 -4.77 13.96
C VAL A 32 11.10 -5.61 13.00
N LEU A 33 11.73 -6.13 11.96
CA LEU A 33 11.09 -6.98 10.96
C LEU A 33 11.52 -8.44 11.17
N CYS A 34 10.60 -9.29 11.61
CA CYS A 34 10.85 -10.70 11.91
C CYS A 34 10.74 -11.56 10.65
N GLN A 35 11.77 -12.37 10.42
CA GLN A 35 11.90 -13.27 9.26
C GLN A 35 10.85 -14.39 9.21
N GLU A 36 10.69 -14.95 8.02
CA GLU A 36 10.08 -16.26 7.82
C GLU A 36 11.07 -17.39 8.22
N ILE A 37 10.73 -18.65 7.93
CA ILE A 37 11.59 -19.81 8.22
C ILE A 37 12.82 -19.95 7.29
N PHE A 38 13.08 -18.96 6.43
CA PHE A 38 14.15 -19.01 5.42
C PHE A 38 15.37 -18.15 5.78
N GLY A 39 15.42 -17.59 6.98
CA GLY A 39 16.48 -16.67 7.37
C GLY A 39 16.31 -15.25 6.85
N VAL A 40 17.38 -14.45 6.90
CA VAL A 40 17.40 -13.06 6.42
C VAL A 40 17.72 -13.06 4.92
N ASN A 41 16.85 -13.69 4.13
CA ASN A 41 17.04 -13.85 2.70
C ASN A 41 16.68 -12.58 1.89
N ALA A 42 16.82 -12.66 0.56
CA ALA A 42 16.51 -11.55 -0.34
C ALA A 42 15.09 -10.98 -0.17
N ALA A 43 14.08 -11.81 0.09
CA ALA A 43 12.71 -11.33 0.27
C ALA A 43 12.56 -10.52 1.57
N MET A 44 13.24 -10.92 2.64
CA MET A 44 13.23 -10.16 3.89
C MET A 44 13.94 -8.80 3.78
N ARG A 45 15.05 -8.74 3.02
CA ARG A 45 15.74 -7.48 2.72
C ARG A 45 14.88 -6.56 1.85
N GLU A 46 14.22 -7.11 0.83
CA GLU A 46 13.28 -6.36 -0.02
C GLU A 46 12.13 -5.77 0.82
N LYS A 47 11.58 -6.52 1.78
CA LYS A 47 10.55 -6.00 2.72
C LYS A 47 11.09 -4.91 3.66
N ALA A 48 12.33 -5.05 4.13
CA ALA A 48 12.96 -4.04 4.97
C ALA A 48 13.18 -2.73 4.21
N ASP A 49 13.71 -2.82 2.99
CA ASP A 49 13.92 -1.66 2.12
C ASP A 49 12.58 -1.00 1.76
N PHE A 50 11.52 -1.80 1.54
CA PHE A 50 10.18 -1.29 1.25
C PHE A 50 9.58 -0.51 2.43
N LEU A 51 9.74 -1.01 3.67
CA LEU A 51 9.37 -0.26 4.86
C LEU A 51 10.27 0.96 5.07
N ALA A 52 11.55 0.90 4.72
CA ALA A 52 12.42 2.07 4.80
C ALA A 52 11.97 3.19 3.84
N GLU A 53 11.48 2.85 2.65
CA GLU A 53 10.88 3.82 1.74
C GLU A 53 9.57 4.44 2.27
N GLU A 54 8.85 3.76 3.16
CA GLU A 54 7.71 4.34 3.90
C GLU A 54 8.15 5.31 5.02
N GLY A 55 9.46 5.39 5.32
CA GLY A 55 10.02 6.31 6.31
C GLY A 55 10.51 5.67 7.60
N TYR A 56 10.62 4.34 7.68
CA TYR A 56 11.02 3.63 8.89
C TYR A 56 12.51 3.28 8.91
N THR A 57 13.11 3.24 10.10
CA THR A 57 14.40 2.62 10.32
C THR A 57 14.18 1.16 10.70
N VAL A 58 14.51 0.25 9.79
CA VAL A 58 14.08 -1.16 9.85
C VAL A 58 15.24 -2.07 10.15
N LEU A 59 15.09 -2.93 11.15
CA LEU A 59 16.07 -3.92 11.55
C LEU A 59 15.51 -5.33 11.34
N VAL A 60 16.20 -6.15 10.54
CA VAL A 60 15.88 -7.58 10.35
C VAL A 60 16.91 -8.41 11.12
N PRO A 61 16.61 -8.85 12.35
CA PRO A 61 17.52 -9.70 13.10
C PRO A 61 17.62 -11.10 12.49
N ASP A 62 18.82 -11.68 12.48
CA ASP A 62 19.02 -13.12 12.25
C ASP A 62 18.45 -13.88 13.45
N LEU A 63 17.19 -14.31 13.35
CA LEU A 63 16.52 -14.99 14.45
C LEU A 63 17.00 -16.44 14.59
N PHE A 64 17.63 -17.03 13.57
CA PHE A 64 18.15 -18.40 13.67
C PHE A 64 19.54 -18.50 14.29
N TRP A 65 20.17 -17.39 14.67
CA TRP A 65 21.54 -17.34 15.16
C TRP A 65 21.91 -18.34 16.26
N ARG A 66 20.93 -18.76 17.10
CA ARG A 66 21.11 -19.75 18.17
C ARG A 66 21.17 -21.19 17.65
N VAL A 67 20.46 -21.48 16.56
CA VAL A 67 20.38 -22.80 15.91
C VAL A 67 21.46 -22.91 14.84
N ALA A 68 21.46 -21.96 13.90
CA ALA A 68 22.46 -21.82 12.85
C ALA A 68 22.50 -20.35 12.39
N PRO A 69 23.65 -19.66 12.54
CA PRO A 69 23.77 -18.24 12.19
C PRO A 69 23.88 -18.00 10.68
N ASN A 70 23.39 -16.83 10.26
CA ASN A 70 23.41 -16.30 8.91
C ASN A 70 22.77 -17.24 7.89
N ILE A 71 21.63 -17.84 8.25
CA ILE A 71 20.84 -18.63 7.31
C ILE A 71 20.22 -17.69 6.27
N GLU A 72 20.37 -18.08 5.00
CA GLU A 72 19.72 -17.47 3.85
C GLU A 72 19.34 -18.58 2.88
N LEU A 73 18.08 -18.97 2.90
CA LEU A 73 17.53 -20.03 2.06
C LEU A 73 16.71 -19.46 0.91
N GLY A 74 16.70 -20.21 -0.19
CA GLY A 74 15.79 -20.00 -1.31
C GLY A 74 14.41 -20.63 -1.06
N TYR A 75 13.78 -21.08 -2.14
CA TYR A 75 12.46 -21.73 -2.12
C TYR A 75 12.47 -23.05 -2.88
N THR A 76 13.63 -23.72 -2.99
CA THR A 76 13.71 -25.06 -3.56
C THR A 76 13.17 -26.11 -2.58
N PRO A 77 12.78 -27.32 -3.02
CA PRO A 77 12.34 -28.38 -2.10
C PRO A 77 13.36 -28.67 -0.97
N ASP A 78 14.65 -28.66 -1.28
CA ASP A 78 15.73 -28.86 -0.30
C ASP A 78 15.81 -27.68 0.69
N ASP A 79 15.65 -26.45 0.22
CA ASP A 79 15.55 -25.27 1.09
C ASP A 79 14.35 -25.37 2.03
N PHE A 80 13.19 -25.81 1.53
CA PHE A 80 12.00 -26.03 2.35
C PHE A 80 12.25 -27.09 3.42
N GLN A 81 12.82 -28.24 3.06
CA GLN A 81 13.19 -29.26 4.04
C GLN A 81 14.11 -28.68 5.12
N LYS A 82 15.15 -27.94 4.71
CA LYS A 82 16.10 -27.35 5.66
C LYS A 82 15.45 -26.30 6.55
N ALA A 83 14.57 -25.47 5.99
CA ALA A 83 13.80 -24.47 6.73
C ALA A 83 12.94 -25.13 7.81
N PHE A 84 12.27 -26.24 7.50
CA PHE A 84 11.49 -27.00 8.49
C PHE A 84 12.36 -27.63 9.58
N GLU A 85 13.53 -28.17 9.25
CA GLU A 85 14.48 -28.70 10.26
C GLU A 85 14.97 -27.63 11.23
N LEU A 86 15.23 -26.41 10.74
CA LEU A 86 15.63 -25.27 11.55
C LEU A 86 14.47 -24.80 12.43
N TYR A 87 13.26 -24.68 11.85
CA TYR A 87 12.06 -24.29 12.57
C TYR A 87 11.71 -25.27 13.72
N GLN A 88 11.88 -26.58 13.53
CA GLN A 88 11.64 -27.58 14.58
C GLN A 88 12.56 -27.43 15.80
N GLN A 89 13.73 -26.82 15.64
CA GLN A 89 14.69 -26.55 16.73
C GLN A 89 14.54 -25.15 17.30
N TYR A 90 13.64 -24.33 16.75
CA TYR A 90 13.46 -22.94 17.12
C TYR A 90 12.65 -22.78 18.40
N ASP A 91 13.11 -21.93 19.31
CA ASP A 91 12.39 -21.56 20.54
C ASP A 91 11.81 -20.15 20.40
N GLU A 92 10.49 -20.06 20.36
CA GLU A 92 9.76 -18.79 20.21
C GLU A 92 9.99 -17.83 21.38
N ASN A 93 10.21 -18.33 22.60
CA ASN A 93 10.46 -17.48 23.77
C ASN A 93 11.82 -16.79 23.66
N LEU A 94 12.86 -17.56 23.28
CA LEU A 94 14.16 -16.99 22.98
C LEU A 94 14.10 -16.02 21.78
N GLY A 95 13.25 -16.31 20.80
CA GLY A 95 12.96 -15.39 19.69
C GLY A 95 12.42 -14.04 20.14
N VAL A 96 11.50 -14.01 21.11
CA VAL A 96 10.98 -12.76 21.69
C VAL A 96 12.06 -12.00 22.47
N GLU A 97 12.96 -12.69 23.17
CA GLU A 97 14.14 -12.07 23.79
C GLU A 97 15.05 -11.42 22.73
N ASP A 98 15.29 -12.10 21.60
CA ASP A 98 16.11 -11.57 20.51
C ASP A 98 15.46 -10.34 19.84
N ILE A 99 14.12 -10.29 19.77
CA ILE A 99 13.37 -9.09 19.36
C ILE A 99 13.54 -7.97 20.38
N GLN A 100 13.49 -8.26 21.67
CA GLN A 100 13.71 -7.26 22.72
C GLN A 100 15.13 -6.66 22.64
N ASP A 101 16.15 -7.49 22.49
CA ASP A 101 17.53 -7.04 22.27
C ASP A 101 17.65 -6.18 20.99
N SER A 102 16.91 -6.53 19.93
CA SER A 102 16.86 -5.78 18.67
C SER A 102 16.19 -4.41 18.83
N LEU A 103 15.09 -4.33 19.58
CA LEU A 103 14.40 -3.07 19.91
C LEU A 103 15.29 -2.18 20.78
N ALA A 104 15.96 -2.75 21.79
CA ALA A 104 16.92 -2.04 22.61
C ALA A 104 18.09 -1.49 21.79
N PHE A 105 18.61 -2.27 20.85
CA PHE A 105 19.65 -1.82 19.93
C PHE A 105 19.17 -0.65 19.07
N LEU A 106 17.99 -0.74 18.45
CA LEU A 106 17.40 0.35 17.65
C LEU A 106 17.33 1.66 18.44
N LYS A 107 16.96 1.63 19.73
CA LYS A 107 16.91 2.83 20.57
C LYS A 107 18.25 3.55 20.74
N THR A 108 19.36 2.85 20.54
CA THR A 108 20.71 3.45 20.61
C THR A 108 21.16 4.10 19.30
N ARG A 109 20.40 3.88 18.21
CA ARG A 109 20.78 4.32 16.86
C ARG A 109 20.40 5.77 16.61
N PRO A 110 21.31 6.61 16.07
CA PRO A 110 20.96 7.96 15.66
C PRO A 110 19.90 8.00 14.55
N GLU A 111 19.82 6.94 13.74
CA GLU A 111 18.84 6.78 12.66
C GLU A 111 17.43 6.44 13.19
N CYS A 112 17.28 6.06 14.46
CA CYS A 112 15.99 5.71 15.04
C CYS A 112 15.39 6.89 15.80
N ASP A 113 14.17 7.28 15.44
CA ASP A 113 13.32 8.11 16.29
C ASP A 113 12.63 7.23 17.34
N THR A 114 12.82 7.57 18.60
CA THR A 114 12.32 6.82 19.76
C THR A 114 11.19 7.56 20.48
N SER A 115 10.72 8.70 19.94
CA SER A 115 9.73 9.57 20.61
C SER A 115 8.32 8.97 20.71
N THR A 116 7.95 8.04 19.82
CA THR A 116 6.59 7.52 19.66
C THR A 116 6.46 6.01 19.91
N GLY A 117 7.52 5.35 20.37
CA GLY A 117 7.58 3.89 20.54
C GLY A 117 8.15 3.18 19.31
N LEU A 118 8.10 1.84 19.32
CA LEU A 118 8.68 1.01 18.25
C LEU A 118 7.65 0.05 17.66
N GLY A 119 7.87 -0.31 16.40
CA GLY A 119 7.08 -1.28 15.67
C GLY A 119 7.73 -2.67 15.63
N VAL A 120 6.91 -3.71 15.54
CA VAL A 120 7.33 -5.06 15.18
C VAL A 120 6.44 -5.56 14.04
N VAL A 121 7.04 -5.97 12.93
CA VAL A 121 6.33 -6.56 11.79
C VAL A 121 6.91 -7.94 11.55
N GLY A 122 6.13 -8.92 11.13
CA GLY A 122 6.70 -10.21 10.77
C GLY A 122 5.80 -11.09 9.90
N TYR A 123 6.43 -12.07 9.27
CA TYR A 123 5.82 -12.96 8.29
C TYR A 123 6.00 -14.43 8.69
N CYS A 124 4.96 -15.26 8.59
CA CYS A 124 4.98 -16.68 8.95
C CYS A 124 5.44 -16.89 10.42
N LEU A 125 6.60 -17.51 10.66
CA LEU A 125 7.26 -17.54 11.97
C LEU A 125 7.32 -16.15 12.60
N GLY A 126 7.81 -15.16 11.84
CA GLY A 126 7.85 -13.78 12.27
C GLY A 126 6.48 -13.18 12.56
N GLY A 127 5.41 -13.67 11.92
CA GLY A 127 4.05 -13.23 12.19
C GLY A 127 3.57 -13.64 13.58
N LYS A 128 3.89 -14.87 13.99
CA LYS A 128 3.67 -15.36 15.37
C LYS A 128 4.56 -14.60 16.36
N LEU A 129 5.82 -14.36 16.03
CA LEU A 129 6.73 -13.62 16.90
C LEU A 129 6.32 -12.14 17.07
N ALA A 130 5.81 -11.49 16.03
CA ALA A 130 5.26 -10.13 16.14
C ALA A 130 4.03 -10.09 17.06
N TYR A 131 3.14 -11.08 16.96
CA TYR A 131 2.02 -11.26 17.89
C TYR A 131 2.51 -11.39 19.35
N LEU A 132 3.46 -12.30 19.60
CA LEU A 132 4.00 -12.53 20.95
C LEU A 132 4.74 -11.29 21.48
N ALA A 133 5.52 -10.60 20.63
CA ALA A 133 6.18 -9.35 20.99
C ALA A 133 5.17 -8.27 21.39
N GLY A 134 4.08 -8.11 20.64
CA GLY A 134 3.00 -7.17 20.97
C GLY A 134 2.28 -7.51 22.29
N CYS A 135 2.21 -8.79 22.65
CA CYS A 135 1.63 -9.23 23.92
C CYS A 135 2.61 -9.08 25.11
N ARG A 136 3.90 -9.36 24.89
CA ARG A 136 4.88 -9.56 25.98
C ARG A 136 5.80 -8.36 26.21
N LEU A 137 6.01 -7.50 25.21
CA LEU A 137 6.96 -6.39 25.27
C LEU A 137 6.21 -5.06 25.33
N SER A 138 6.20 -4.43 26.51
CA SER A 138 5.47 -3.17 26.75
C SER A 138 5.94 -1.97 25.91
N GLU A 139 7.14 -2.04 25.32
CA GLU A 139 7.72 -1.01 24.46
C GLU A 139 7.26 -1.09 22.99
N VAL A 140 6.56 -2.17 22.62
CA VAL A 140 6.00 -2.34 21.27
C VAL A 140 4.70 -1.55 21.18
N ALA A 141 4.77 -0.41 20.50
CA ALA A 141 3.62 0.46 20.28
C ALA A 141 2.71 -0.07 19.15
N CYS A 142 3.28 -0.80 18.19
CA CYS A 142 2.53 -1.45 17.12
C CYS A 142 3.15 -2.79 16.73
N ALA A 143 2.34 -3.84 16.68
CA ALA A 143 2.72 -5.16 16.20
C ALA A 143 1.88 -5.55 14.98
N VAL A 144 2.51 -6.12 13.96
CA VAL A 144 1.81 -6.57 12.75
C VAL A 144 2.29 -7.97 12.35
N GLY A 145 1.37 -8.92 12.34
CA GLY A 145 1.64 -10.31 11.95
C GLY A 145 1.00 -10.68 10.62
N TYR A 146 1.77 -11.23 9.70
CA TYR A 146 1.29 -11.81 8.44
C TYR A 146 1.32 -13.34 8.53
N TYR A 147 0.16 -13.96 8.32
CA TYR A 147 -0.06 -15.41 8.25
C TYR A 147 0.75 -16.17 9.32
N GLY A 148 0.65 -15.68 10.57
CA GLY A 148 1.34 -16.27 11.71
C GLY A 148 0.72 -17.62 12.09
N VAL A 149 1.56 -18.64 12.28
CA VAL A 149 1.13 -20.00 12.61
C VAL A 149 1.14 -20.20 14.12
N GLY A 150 0.11 -20.87 14.67
CA GLY A 150 0.05 -21.20 16.10
C GLY A 150 -0.41 -20.06 17.01
N ILE A 151 -1.00 -18.99 16.47
CA ILE A 151 -1.52 -17.87 17.27
C ILE A 151 -2.64 -18.33 18.21
N GLU A 152 -3.48 -19.27 17.75
CA GLU A 152 -4.60 -19.86 18.49
C GLU A 152 -4.19 -20.52 19.82
N LYS A 153 -2.91 -20.85 19.99
CA LYS A 153 -2.34 -21.46 21.20
C LYS A 153 -1.97 -20.47 22.30
N ALA A 154 -2.06 -19.16 22.04
CA ALA A 154 -1.66 -18.11 22.97
C ALA A 154 -2.69 -16.96 23.03
N LEU A 155 -3.98 -17.25 22.78
CA LEU A 155 -5.05 -16.25 22.75
C LEU A 155 -5.28 -15.58 24.11
N ASP A 156 -4.94 -16.26 25.20
CA ASP A 156 -4.97 -15.74 26.56
C ASP A 156 -4.00 -14.56 26.76
N GLU A 157 -2.93 -14.50 25.97
CA GLU A 157 -1.96 -13.40 26.02
C GLU A 157 -2.46 -12.09 25.40
N LEU A 158 -3.57 -12.10 24.63
CA LEU A 158 -4.15 -10.88 24.04
C LEU A 158 -4.48 -9.82 25.09
N ALA A 159 -4.84 -10.23 26.31
CA ALA A 159 -5.12 -9.33 27.43
C ALA A 159 -3.91 -8.46 27.83
N ASN A 160 -2.70 -8.86 27.44
CA ASN A 160 -1.47 -8.14 27.74
C ASN A 160 -1.14 -7.04 26.72
N VAL A 161 -1.76 -7.06 25.53
CA VAL A 161 -1.46 -6.10 24.45
C VAL A 161 -1.77 -4.66 24.89
N LYS A 162 -0.74 -3.81 24.93
CA LYS A 162 -0.87 -2.38 25.27
C LYS A 162 -0.90 -1.47 24.05
N GLY A 163 -0.15 -1.82 23.00
CA GLY A 163 -0.11 -1.10 21.74
C GLY A 163 -1.20 -1.51 20.77
N ARG A 164 -1.01 -1.20 19.49
CA ARG A 164 -1.84 -1.70 18.38
C ARG A 164 -1.35 -3.08 17.95
N LEU A 165 -2.26 -4.00 17.66
CA LEU A 165 -1.93 -5.28 17.02
C LEU A 165 -2.80 -5.50 15.78
N VAL A 166 -2.17 -5.79 14.64
CA VAL A 166 -2.87 -6.12 13.38
C VAL A 166 -2.42 -7.49 12.88
N LEU A 167 -3.38 -8.34 12.53
CA LEU A 167 -3.14 -9.67 11.99
C LEU A 167 -3.72 -9.78 10.57
N HIS A 168 -2.89 -10.22 9.62
CA HIS A 168 -3.30 -10.50 8.25
C HIS A 168 -3.31 -12.01 8.02
N MET A 169 -4.49 -12.58 7.75
CA MET A 169 -4.71 -14.02 7.70
C MET A 169 -5.20 -14.44 6.32
N ALA A 170 -4.69 -15.56 5.80
CA ALA A 170 -5.16 -16.14 4.54
C ALA A 170 -6.35 -17.08 4.79
N GLU A 171 -7.41 -16.99 3.99
CA GLU A 171 -8.57 -17.87 4.12
C GLU A 171 -8.23 -19.35 3.85
N LEU A 172 -7.35 -19.61 2.88
CA LEU A 172 -7.01 -20.97 2.45
C LEU A 172 -5.76 -21.53 3.15
N ASP A 173 -5.20 -20.81 4.12
CA ASP A 173 -3.98 -21.20 4.83
C ASP A 173 -4.16 -22.54 5.58
N GLN A 174 -3.48 -23.58 5.10
CA GLN A 174 -3.55 -24.91 5.70
C GLN A 174 -2.85 -25.00 7.07
N PHE A 175 -1.94 -24.07 7.38
CA PHE A 175 -1.29 -24.01 8.68
C PHE A 175 -2.15 -23.31 9.75
N THR A 176 -3.18 -22.57 9.32
CA THR A 176 -4.18 -21.93 10.19
C THR A 176 -5.58 -22.35 9.72
N PRO A 177 -6.00 -23.60 10.03
CA PRO A 177 -7.27 -24.14 9.55
C PRO A 177 -8.49 -23.30 9.99
N PRO A 178 -9.67 -23.48 9.37
CA PRO A 178 -10.82 -22.60 9.59
C PRO A 178 -11.26 -22.44 11.06
N ASP A 179 -11.15 -23.48 11.87
CA ASP A 179 -11.44 -23.46 13.30
C ASP A 179 -10.44 -22.61 14.10
N ALA A 180 -9.14 -22.80 13.84
CA ALA A 180 -8.08 -21.96 14.41
C ALA A 180 -8.24 -20.49 13.98
N ARG A 181 -8.52 -20.25 12.70
CA ARG A 181 -8.77 -18.91 12.18
C ARG A 181 -9.97 -18.25 12.86
N GLN A 182 -11.09 -18.96 12.99
CA GLN A 182 -12.28 -18.43 13.64
C GLN A 182 -12.01 -18.10 15.11
N ALA A 183 -11.31 -18.99 15.83
CA ALA A 183 -10.93 -18.75 17.22
C ALA A 183 -10.08 -17.48 17.39
N ILE A 184 -9.13 -17.22 16.47
CA ILE A 184 -8.34 -16.00 16.45
C ILE A 184 -9.22 -14.77 16.22
N VAL A 185 -10.11 -14.80 15.21
CA VAL A 185 -11.01 -13.68 14.90
C VAL A 185 -11.94 -13.36 16.08
N ASP A 186 -12.55 -14.38 16.69
CA ASP A 186 -13.44 -14.23 17.84
C ASP A 186 -12.73 -13.67 19.07
N ALA A 187 -11.48 -14.08 19.31
CA ALA A 187 -10.67 -13.57 20.39
C ALA A 187 -10.26 -12.10 20.16
N VAL A 188 -9.83 -11.76 18.94
CA VAL A 188 -9.40 -10.41 18.57
C VAL A 188 -10.55 -9.40 18.69
N ASN A 189 -11.78 -9.77 18.33
CA ASN A 189 -12.95 -8.89 18.38
C ASN A 189 -13.31 -8.41 19.81
N GLN A 190 -12.70 -8.98 20.84
CA GLN A 190 -12.88 -8.55 22.24
C GLN A 190 -12.02 -7.33 22.60
N TYR A 191 -11.07 -6.93 21.75
CA TYR A 191 -10.08 -5.89 22.04
C TYR A 191 -10.08 -4.80 20.96
N SER A 192 -10.41 -3.56 21.34
CA SER A 192 -10.49 -2.43 20.39
C SER A 192 -9.16 -2.03 19.75
N ASN A 193 -8.04 -2.34 20.39
CA ASN A 193 -6.69 -2.08 19.90
C ASN A 193 -6.11 -3.24 19.07
N VAL A 194 -6.87 -4.32 18.86
CA VAL A 194 -6.45 -5.47 18.07
C VAL A 194 -7.36 -5.63 16.86
N GLN A 195 -6.82 -6.01 15.70
CA GLN A 195 -7.63 -6.24 14.51
C GLN A 195 -7.08 -7.40 13.69
N ALA A 196 -7.98 -8.24 13.18
CA ALA A 196 -7.65 -9.33 12.27
C ALA A 196 -8.37 -9.11 10.94
N TYR A 197 -7.66 -9.32 9.84
CA TYR A 197 -8.18 -9.27 8.49
C TYR A 197 -7.99 -10.61 7.83
N VAL A 198 -9.08 -11.22 7.37
CA VAL A 198 -9.05 -12.45 6.57
C VAL A 198 -9.13 -12.07 5.10
N TYR A 199 -8.18 -12.56 4.30
CA TYR A 199 -8.13 -12.34 2.86
C TYR A 199 -8.71 -13.57 2.13
N GLU A 200 -9.81 -13.36 1.42
CA GLU A 200 -10.53 -14.41 0.69
C GLU A 200 -9.71 -14.96 -0.48
N GLY A 201 -9.80 -16.27 -0.72
CA GLY A 201 -9.25 -16.94 -1.89
C GLY A 201 -7.71 -17.01 -1.96
N VAL A 202 -7.00 -16.66 -0.88
CA VAL A 202 -5.53 -16.69 -0.82
C VAL A 202 -5.00 -17.66 0.23
N ASP A 203 -3.82 -18.22 -0.04
CA ASP A 203 -3.13 -19.19 0.80
C ASP A 203 -1.96 -18.54 1.57
N HIS A 204 -1.30 -19.32 2.42
CA HIS A 204 -0.12 -18.95 3.18
C HIS A 204 0.96 -18.30 2.28
N ALA A 205 1.64 -17.28 2.79
CA ALA A 205 2.63 -16.51 2.05
C ALA A 205 2.07 -15.65 0.88
N PHE A 206 0.78 -15.29 0.89
CA PHE A 206 0.19 -14.44 -0.15
C PHE A 206 0.90 -13.08 -0.36
N ALA A 207 1.61 -12.59 0.65
CA ALA A 207 2.34 -11.32 0.61
C ALA A 207 3.83 -11.46 0.25
N ARG A 208 4.34 -12.68 0.03
CA ARG A 208 5.73 -12.96 -0.36
C ARG A 208 5.89 -12.77 -1.87
N PRO A 209 6.62 -11.74 -2.33
CA PRO A 209 6.81 -11.49 -3.76
C PRO A 209 7.43 -12.71 -4.45
N LYS A 210 7.03 -12.95 -5.71
CA LYS A 210 7.57 -14.01 -6.58
C LYS A 210 7.34 -15.46 -6.08
N SER A 211 6.55 -15.65 -5.03
CA SER A 211 6.12 -16.98 -4.60
C SER A 211 4.91 -17.47 -5.40
N ASN A 212 4.67 -18.78 -5.42
CA ASN A 212 3.51 -19.38 -6.09
C ASN A 212 2.17 -18.90 -5.51
N HIS A 213 2.15 -18.47 -4.24
CA HIS A 213 0.94 -18.00 -3.57
C HIS A 213 0.80 -16.46 -3.62
N TYR A 214 1.75 -15.74 -4.23
CA TYR A 214 1.74 -14.30 -4.26
C TYR A 214 0.47 -13.75 -4.92
N HIS A 215 -0.36 -13.08 -4.14
CA HIS A 215 -1.59 -12.45 -4.63
C HIS A 215 -1.48 -10.94 -4.48
N LYS A 216 -1.08 -10.28 -5.57
CA LYS A 216 -0.77 -8.84 -5.61
C LYS A 216 -1.86 -7.94 -4.99
N PRO A 217 -3.17 -8.13 -5.26
CA PRO A 217 -4.21 -7.31 -4.63
C PRO A 217 -4.25 -7.46 -3.10
N SER A 218 -4.27 -8.69 -2.57
CA SER A 218 -4.30 -8.94 -1.12
C SER A 218 -3.01 -8.44 -0.45
N ALA A 219 -1.86 -8.65 -1.08
CA ALA A 219 -0.57 -8.16 -0.59
C ALA A 219 -0.55 -6.61 -0.48
N ARG A 220 -1.11 -5.90 -1.47
CA ARG A 220 -1.22 -4.44 -1.45
C ARG A 220 -2.14 -3.95 -0.34
N PHE A 221 -3.34 -4.51 -0.19
CA PHE A 221 -4.26 -4.14 0.88
C PHE A 221 -3.69 -4.43 2.28
N ALA A 222 -3.02 -5.57 2.44
CA ALA A 222 -2.37 -5.90 3.70
C ALA A 222 -1.24 -4.93 4.02
N HIS A 223 -0.43 -4.54 3.03
CA HIS A 223 0.61 -3.52 3.21
C HIS A 223 0.03 -2.15 3.59
N GLU A 224 -1.01 -1.68 2.90
CA GLU A 224 -1.68 -0.41 3.22
C GLU A 224 -2.20 -0.38 4.66
N ARG A 225 -2.84 -1.46 5.11
CA ARG A 225 -3.33 -1.60 6.50
C ARG A 225 -2.19 -1.63 7.51
N THR A 226 -1.06 -2.27 7.17
CA THR A 226 0.15 -2.29 7.99
C THR A 226 0.73 -0.89 8.15
N VAL A 227 0.93 -0.18 7.04
CA VAL A 227 1.49 1.18 7.05
C VAL A 227 0.53 2.15 7.74
N THR A 228 -0.78 2.00 7.57
CA THR A 228 -1.78 2.77 8.32
C THR A 228 -1.62 2.57 9.83
N ALA A 229 -1.58 1.31 10.29
CA ALA A 229 -1.42 1.03 11.71
C ALA A 229 -0.12 1.62 12.28
N LEU A 230 0.99 1.54 11.54
CA LEU A 230 2.28 2.09 11.94
C LEU A 230 2.28 3.64 11.92
N HIS A 231 1.75 4.30 10.88
CA HIS A 231 1.67 5.77 10.81
C HIS A 231 0.79 6.34 11.93
N GLU A 232 -0.31 5.68 12.27
CA GLU A 232 -1.21 6.11 13.34
C GLU A 232 -0.59 5.98 14.73
N THR A 233 0.31 5.00 14.93
CA THR A 233 0.88 4.69 16.25
C THR A 233 2.27 5.29 16.46
N ILE A 234 3.20 5.03 15.55
CA ILE A 234 4.61 5.42 15.69
C ILE A 234 5.03 6.50 14.68
N GLY A 235 4.18 6.83 13.70
CA GLY A 235 4.52 7.73 12.61
C GLY A 235 5.43 7.05 11.57
N PRO A 236 6.10 7.80 10.67
CA PRO A 236 5.95 9.25 10.48
C PRO A 236 4.57 9.60 9.95
N LYS A 237 4.22 10.89 9.99
CA LYS A 237 2.99 11.40 9.38
C LYS A 237 3.36 12.27 8.20
N TYR A 238 2.79 11.98 7.05
CA TYR A 238 2.99 12.75 5.84
C TYR A 238 1.77 13.61 5.55
N ASP A 239 2.00 14.87 5.19
CA ASP A 239 0.97 15.70 4.60
C ASP A 239 0.85 15.36 3.10
N LEU A 240 0.07 14.31 2.81
CA LEU A 240 -0.11 13.83 1.43
C LEU A 240 -0.78 14.88 0.54
N VAL A 241 -1.57 15.79 1.12
CA VAL A 241 -2.20 16.88 0.38
C VAL A 241 -1.14 17.85 -0.13
N THR A 242 -0.26 18.31 0.74
CA THR A 242 0.83 19.20 0.34
C THR A 242 1.75 18.55 -0.69
N LEU A 243 2.10 17.27 -0.51
CA LEU A 243 2.92 16.53 -1.47
C LEU A 243 2.24 16.41 -2.85
N TRP A 244 0.94 16.17 -2.86
CA TRP A 244 0.16 16.08 -4.09
C TRP A 244 0.04 17.43 -4.80
N GLU A 245 -0.22 18.51 -4.05
CA GLU A 245 -0.31 19.86 -4.60
C GLU A 245 1.03 20.33 -5.19
N GLU A 246 2.15 19.96 -4.56
CA GLU A 246 3.47 20.22 -5.12
C GLU A 246 3.71 19.47 -6.44
N HIS A 247 3.30 18.20 -6.51
CA HIS A 247 3.38 17.41 -7.74
C HIS A 247 2.56 18.04 -8.88
N ILE A 248 1.28 18.33 -8.65
CA ILE A 248 0.39 18.98 -9.63
C ILE A 248 0.97 20.33 -10.06
N ARG A 249 1.48 21.13 -9.13
CA ARG A 249 2.09 22.44 -9.46
C ARG A 249 3.24 22.27 -10.45
N HIS A 250 4.03 21.20 -10.34
CA HIS A 250 5.08 20.91 -11.31
C HIS A 250 4.54 20.51 -12.68
N GLU A 251 3.46 19.73 -12.74
CA GLU A 251 2.85 19.30 -13.99
C GLU A 251 2.11 20.42 -14.73
N PHE A 252 1.35 21.26 -14.03
CA PHE A 252 0.40 22.18 -14.66
C PHE A 252 0.83 23.64 -14.60
N ASP A 253 1.42 24.09 -13.48
CA ASP A 253 1.77 25.50 -13.28
C ASP A 253 3.18 25.79 -13.81
N THR A 254 4.20 25.07 -13.31
CA THR A 254 5.58 25.28 -13.77
C THR A 254 5.92 24.50 -15.02
N ARG A 255 5.17 23.43 -15.30
CA ARG A 255 5.38 22.53 -16.45
C ARG A 255 6.83 22.02 -16.52
N ASP A 256 7.35 21.56 -15.38
CA ASP A 256 8.74 21.15 -15.18
C ASP A 256 8.81 19.64 -14.94
N VAL A 257 9.07 18.89 -16.02
CA VAL A 257 9.11 17.42 -15.98
C VAL A 257 10.20 16.87 -15.05
N PRO A 258 11.46 17.36 -15.07
CA PRO A 258 12.45 16.96 -14.07
C PRO A 258 11.98 17.14 -12.63
N ALA A 259 11.33 18.27 -12.31
CA ALA A 259 10.82 18.50 -10.96
C ALA A 259 9.63 17.61 -10.61
N THR A 260 8.68 17.38 -11.54
CA THR A 260 7.60 16.38 -11.38
C THR A 260 8.19 15.00 -11.08
N MET A 261 9.11 14.51 -11.90
CA MET A 261 9.71 13.18 -11.73
C MET A 261 10.47 13.03 -10.41
N ALA A 262 11.06 14.12 -9.89
CA ALA A 262 11.77 14.13 -8.62
C ALA A 262 10.85 13.92 -7.41
N THR A 263 9.55 14.19 -7.52
CA THR A 263 8.57 13.91 -6.45
C THR A 263 8.15 12.44 -6.39
N MET A 264 8.54 11.62 -7.38
CA MET A 264 8.10 10.24 -7.51
C MET A 264 9.16 9.24 -7.03
N VAL A 265 8.74 8.00 -6.78
CA VAL A 265 9.64 6.88 -6.46
C VAL A 265 10.55 6.51 -7.65
N ALA A 266 11.53 5.64 -7.42
CA ALA A 266 12.47 5.19 -8.45
C ALA A 266 11.81 4.41 -9.61
N GLU A 267 10.71 3.70 -9.34
CA GLU A 267 9.93 2.96 -10.35
C GLU A 267 8.46 3.41 -10.33
N PRO A 268 8.17 4.65 -10.78
CA PRO A 268 6.82 5.20 -10.73
C PRO A 268 6.01 4.77 -11.94
N TYR A 269 4.70 4.93 -11.90
CA TYR A 269 3.90 4.82 -13.12
C TYR A 269 2.62 5.66 -13.10
N VAL A 270 2.15 6.05 -14.27
CA VAL A 270 0.82 6.67 -14.44
C VAL A 270 0.04 5.84 -15.43
N ASN A 271 -1.22 5.55 -15.10
CA ASN A 271 -2.17 4.88 -15.99
C ASN A 271 -3.45 5.70 -16.09
N HIS A 272 -3.68 6.27 -17.26
CA HIS A 272 -4.99 6.74 -17.67
C HIS A 272 -5.82 5.52 -18.10
N ILE A 273 -6.74 5.10 -17.24
CA ILE A 273 -7.38 3.78 -17.36
C ILE A 273 -8.20 3.62 -18.65
N PRO A 274 -8.99 4.62 -19.10
CA PRO A 274 -9.85 4.44 -20.27
C PRO A 274 -9.09 4.33 -21.60
N THR A 275 -7.90 4.90 -21.70
CA THR A 275 -7.09 4.94 -22.94
C THR A 275 -5.80 4.13 -22.86
N LEU A 276 -5.46 3.60 -21.68
CA LEU A 276 -4.22 2.87 -21.40
C LEU A 276 -2.96 3.71 -21.73
N THR A 277 -3.05 5.03 -21.62
CA THR A 277 -1.92 5.94 -21.83
C THR A 277 -1.20 6.23 -20.52
N GLY A 278 0.07 6.61 -20.62
CA GLY A 278 0.93 6.88 -19.46
C GLY A 278 2.33 6.32 -19.67
N GLY A 279 2.97 5.90 -18.57
CA GLY A 279 4.32 5.35 -18.61
C GLY A 279 4.67 4.62 -17.32
N VAL A 280 5.55 3.61 -17.42
CA VAL A 280 6.05 2.81 -16.30
C VAL A 280 7.57 2.92 -16.19
N GLY A 281 8.05 3.22 -15.00
CA GLY A 281 9.46 3.50 -14.72
C GLY A 281 9.86 4.91 -15.12
N GLN A 282 10.96 5.40 -14.55
CA GLN A 282 11.43 6.78 -14.71
C GLN A 282 11.57 7.22 -16.17
N SER A 283 12.18 6.37 -17.01
CA SER A 283 12.44 6.73 -18.41
C SER A 283 11.18 6.86 -19.27
N GLN A 284 10.24 5.91 -19.15
CA GLN A 284 9.02 5.96 -19.96
C GLN A 284 8.07 7.04 -19.47
N LEU A 285 7.93 7.20 -18.15
CA LEU A 285 7.05 8.20 -17.59
C LEU A 285 7.56 9.62 -17.85
N ALA A 286 8.86 9.89 -17.69
CA ALA A 286 9.42 11.20 -18.03
C ALA A 286 9.22 11.54 -19.53
N ARG A 287 9.39 10.55 -20.41
CA ARG A 287 9.11 10.72 -21.84
C ARG A 287 7.63 11.03 -22.10
N PHE A 288 6.73 10.30 -21.44
CA PHE A 288 5.30 10.55 -21.52
C PHE A 288 4.95 11.98 -21.07
N TYR A 289 5.41 12.40 -19.90
CA TYR A 289 5.17 13.76 -19.40
C TYR A 289 5.71 14.84 -20.34
N GLN A 290 6.95 14.69 -20.80
CA GLN A 290 7.62 15.67 -21.64
C GLN A 290 6.96 15.87 -23.00
N TYR A 291 6.46 14.80 -23.61
CA TYR A 291 6.03 14.85 -25.01
C TYR A 291 4.53 14.66 -25.21
N HIS A 292 3.79 14.10 -24.25
CA HIS A 292 2.40 13.68 -24.42
C HIS A 292 1.42 14.17 -23.35
N PHE A 293 1.88 14.90 -22.33
CA PHE A 293 1.01 15.36 -21.22
C PHE A 293 1.22 16.83 -20.86
N VAL A 294 2.32 17.16 -20.14
CA VAL A 294 2.55 18.47 -19.51
C VAL A 294 2.44 19.65 -20.48
N HIS A 295 2.87 19.47 -21.73
CA HIS A 295 2.86 20.53 -22.74
C HIS A 295 1.77 20.38 -23.81
N GLN A 296 0.93 19.34 -23.76
CA GLN A 296 -0.11 19.06 -24.75
C GLN A 296 -1.54 19.42 -24.30
N ASN A 297 -1.71 19.95 -23.09
CA ASN A 297 -3.04 20.28 -22.58
C ASN A 297 -3.64 21.52 -23.27
N PRO A 298 -4.97 21.51 -23.58
CA PRO A 298 -5.66 22.68 -24.14
C PRO A 298 -5.47 23.94 -23.29
N LYS A 299 -5.45 25.11 -23.95
CA LYS A 299 -5.16 26.38 -23.26
C LYS A 299 -6.26 26.81 -22.30
N ASP A 300 -7.51 26.45 -22.60
CA ASP A 300 -8.68 26.75 -21.77
C ASP A 300 -9.01 25.61 -20.79
N MET A 301 -8.14 24.60 -20.69
CA MET A 301 -8.32 23.49 -19.77
C MET A 301 -8.44 24.00 -18.33
N LYS A 302 -9.50 23.59 -17.64
CA LYS A 302 -9.78 23.92 -16.26
C LYS A 302 -10.12 22.66 -15.48
N ILE A 303 -9.63 22.60 -14.26
CA ILE A 303 -9.95 21.57 -13.28
C ILE A 303 -10.78 22.23 -12.17
N THR A 304 -11.94 21.64 -11.87
CA THR A 304 -12.80 22.05 -10.75
C THR A 304 -12.89 20.89 -9.77
N SER A 305 -12.24 21.01 -8.62
CA SER A 305 -12.28 19.99 -7.57
C SER A 305 -13.69 19.83 -7.00
N ILE A 306 -14.11 18.57 -6.81
CA ILE A 306 -15.42 18.21 -6.25
C ILE A 306 -15.24 17.65 -4.84
N SER A 307 -14.40 16.64 -4.70
CA SER A 307 -14.13 16.02 -3.41
C SER A 307 -12.69 15.47 -3.34
N ARG A 308 -12.19 15.32 -2.12
CA ARG A 308 -10.86 14.74 -1.84
C ARG A 308 -10.95 13.84 -0.63
N THR A 309 -10.51 12.60 -0.78
CA THR A 309 -10.38 11.62 0.31
C THR A 309 -8.90 11.33 0.56
N VAL A 310 -8.46 11.45 1.81
CA VAL A 310 -7.05 11.26 2.19
C VAL A 310 -6.94 10.07 3.14
N GLY A 311 -6.22 9.03 2.71
CA GLY A 311 -5.81 7.90 3.54
C GLY A 311 -4.37 8.01 4.02
N SER A 312 -3.85 6.97 4.65
CA SER A 312 -2.47 6.95 5.18
C SER A 312 -1.38 6.86 4.12
N THR A 313 -1.75 6.41 2.91
CA THR A 313 -0.82 6.17 1.79
C THR A 313 -1.39 6.61 0.45
N GLN A 314 -2.58 7.21 0.42
CA GLN A 314 -3.28 7.49 -0.83
C GLN A 314 -4.13 8.76 -0.72
N VAL A 315 -4.21 9.49 -1.83
CA VAL A 315 -5.19 10.56 -2.06
C VAL A 315 -6.11 10.13 -3.20
N VAL A 316 -7.41 10.31 -3.01
CA VAL A 316 -8.41 10.12 -4.07
C VAL A 316 -9.08 11.46 -4.33
N ASP A 317 -8.88 11.99 -5.54
CA ASP A 317 -9.43 13.26 -5.99
C ASP A 317 -10.55 13.02 -7.00
N GLU A 318 -11.70 13.62 -6.76
CA GLU A 318 -12.81 13.72 -7.69
C GLU A 318 -12.88 15.16 -8.21
N PHE A 319 -12.87 15.32 -9.53
CA PHE A 319 -12.85 16.64 -10.15
C PHE A 319 -13.56 16.62 -11.50
N ILE A 320 -14.00 17.78 -11.96
CA ILE A 320 -14.46 17.98 -13.34
C ILE A 320 -13.35 18.64 -14.12
N MET A 321 -12.97 18.02 -15.24
CA MET A 321 -12.10 18.63 -16.23
C MET A 321 -12.95 19.19 -17.37
N SER A 322 -12.71 20.45 -17.74
CA SER A 322 -13.37 21.11 -18.86
C SER A 322 -12.37 21.73 -19.82
N PHE A 323 -12.61 21.62 -21.13
CA PHE A 323 -11.73 22.16 -22.17
C PHE A 323 -12.42 22.23 -23.53
N THR A 324 -11.88 23.02 -24.45
CA THR A 324 -12.22 22.94 -25.88
C THR A 324 -11.23 22.02 -26.58
N HIS A 325 -11.71 21.04 -27.36
CA HIS A 325 -10.84 20.15 -28.13
C HIS A 325 -10.29 20.85 -29.39
N ASP A 326 -9.36 21.79 -29.19
CA ASP A 326 -8.75 22.66 -30.21
C ASP A 326 -7.32 22.23 -30.61
N ALA A 327 -6.74 21.26 -29.90
CA ALA A 327 -5.47 20.62 -30.15
C ALA A 327 -5.58 19.10 -29.97
N GLU A 328 -4.62 18.33 -30.49
CA GLU A 328 -4.53 16.90 -30.21
C GLU A 328 -4.16 16.69 -28.73
N ILE A 329 -4.83 15.75 -28.07
CA ILE A 329 -4.63 15.41 -26.65
C ILE A 329 -4.32 13.91 -26.56
N ASP A 330 -3.06 13.54 -26.79
CA ASP A 330 -2.65 12.13 -26.97
C ASP A 330 -3.09 11.22 -25.82
N TRP A 331 -3.07 11.73 -24.59
CA TRP A 331 -3.37 10.95 -23.41
C TRP A 331 -4.87 10.66 -23.22
N LEU A 332 -5.75 11.57 -23.66
CA LEU A 332 -7.21 11.50 -23.48
C LEU A 332 -7.94 11.02 -24.76
N LEU A 333 -7.48 11.47 -25.92
CA LEU A 333 -8.08 11.25 -27.24
C LEU A 333 -7.02 10.83 -28.27
N PRO A 334 -6.32 9.70 -28.05
CA PRO A 334 -5.21 9.28 -28.89
C PRO A 334 -5.63 9.16 -30.36
N GLY A 335 -4.94 9.90 -31.24
CA GLY A 335 -5.17 9.87 -32.69
C GLY A 335 -6.42 10.62 -33.18
N VAL A 336 -7.13 11.34 -32.31
CA VAL A 336 -8.28 12.15 -32.70
C VAL A 336 -7.85 13.59 -32.99
N LYS A 337 -8.18 14.08 -34.19
CA LYS A 337 -7.92 15.47 -34.58
C LYS A 337 -8.84 16.45 -33.81
N PRO A 338 -8.40 17.70 -33.62
CA PRO A 338 -9.22 18.75 -33.00
C PRO A 338 -10.62 18.83 -33.62
N THR A 339 -11.65 18.72 -32.78
CA THR A 339 -13.05 18.80 -33.20
C THR A 339 -13.66 20.18 -32.97
N GLY A 340 -12.98 21.04 -32.20
CA GLY A 340 -13.48 22.35 -31.78
C GLY A 340 -14.67 22.30 -30.83
N LYS A 341 -15.02 21.11 -30.32
CA LYS A 341 -16.13 20.94 -29.39
C LYS A 341 -15.65 21.08 -27.95
N TYR A 342 -16.52 21.64 -27.14
CA TYR A 342 -16.31 21.76 -25.71
C TYR A 342 -16.66 20.46 -24.99
N VAL A 343 -15.87 20.10 -24.00
CA VAL A 343 -16.00 18.89 -23.19
C VAL A 343 -16.02 19.28 -21.72
N GLU A 344 -16.92 18.67 -20.95
CA GLU A 344 -16.85 18.60 -19.48
C GLU A 344 -17.00 17.14 -19.06
N ILE A 345 -16.07 16.64 -18.26
CA ILE A 345 -16.05 15.24 -17.85
C ILE A 345 -15.66 15.09 -16.37
N PRO A 346 -16.45 14.36 -15.56
CA PRO A 346 -16.00 13.91 -14.25
C PRO A 346 -14.80 12.97 -14.37
N MET A 347 -13.82 13.17 -13.51
CA MET A 347 -12.63 12.36 -13.41
C MET A 347 -12.36 11.97 -11.97
N LEU A 348 -11.74 10.81 -11.79
CA LEU A 348 -11.26 10.32 -10.52
C LEU A 348 -9.77 10.03 -10.63
N GLY A 349 -8.94 10.68 -9.81
CA GLY A 349 -7.54 10.35 -9.63
C GLY A 349 -7.35 9.52 -8.36
N VAL A 350 -6.67 8.38 -8.47
CA VAL A 350 -6.22 7.58 -7.32
C VAL A 350 -4.70 7.65 -7.26
N ILE A 351 -4.18 8.42 -6.31
CA ILE A 351 -2.77 8.77 -6.17
C ILE A 351 -2.17 8.02 -4.99
N GLN A 352 -1.31 7.04 -5.27
CA GLN A 352 -0.61 6.28 -4.25
C GLN A 352 0.73 6.90 -3.90
N PHE A 353 1.03 6.95 -2.60
CA PHE A 353 2.32 7.34 -2.04
C PHE A 353 3.03 6.16 -1.38
N ARG A 354 4.34 6.31 -1.25
CA ARG A 354 5.21 5.54 -0.35
C ARG A 354 6.12 6.53 0.35
N GLY A 355 5.97 6.64 1.66
CA GLY A 355 6.55 7.72 2.43
C GLY A 355 6.17 9.10 1.84
N SER A 356 7.18 9.90 1.52
CA SER A 356 7.00 11.24 0.93
C SER A 356 6.98 11.27 -0.61
N LYS A 357 7.03 10.11 -1.27
CA LYS A 357 7.16 10.02 -2.73
C LYS A 357 5.92 9.42 -3.37
N LEU A 358 5.56 9.94 -4.54
CA LEU A 358 4.44 9.44 -5.32
C LEU A 358 4.83 8.14 -6.06
N CYS A 359 4.03 7.10 -5.90
CA CYS A 359 4.24 5.79 -6.52
C CYS A 359 3.55 5.69 -7.88
N HIS A 360 2.27 6.01 -7.90
CA HIS A 360 1.48 5.95 -9.12
C HIS A 360 0.21 6.75 -9.06
N GLU A 361 -0.31 7.00 -10.24
CA GLU A 361 -1.62 7.58 -10.46
C GLU A 361 -2.44 6.63 -11.32
N HIS A 362 -3.67 6.35 -10.89
CA HIS A 362 -4.70 5.78 -11.76
C HIS A 362 -5.76 6.85 -11.99
N ILE A 363 -5.93 7.26 -13.24
CA ILE A 363 -6.86 8.33 -13.60
C ILE A 363 -8.00 7.72 -14.41
N TYR A 364 -9.23 7.91 -13.94
CA TYR A 364 -10.45 7.35 -14.49
C TYR A 364 -11.35 8.45 -15.02
N TRP A 365 -12.08 8.15 -16.08
CA TRP A 365 -13.21 8.92 -16.60
C TRP A 365 -14.05 8.00 -17.50
N ASP A 366 -15.25 8.42 -17.89
CA ASP A 366 -16.03 7.70 -18.90
C ASP A 366 -15.66 8.17 -20.31
N GLN A 367 -14.91 7.34 -21.04
CA GLN A 367 -14.52 7.66 -22.41
C GLN A 367 -15.70 7.73 -23.37
N ALA A 368 -16.78 6.98 -23.12
CA ALA A 368 -17.96 7.01 -24.00
C ALA A 368 -18.63 8.40 -23.94
N SER A 369 -18.77 8.97 -22.74
CA SER A 369 -19.25 10.35 -22.55
C SER A 369 -18.38 11.38 -23.26
N VAL A 370 -17.06 11.25 -23.23
CA VAL A 370 -16.15 12.14 -23.97
C VAL A 370 -16.38 12.01 -25.48
N LEU A 371 -16.45 10.78 -26.01
CA LEU A 371 -16.66 10.52 -27.44
C LEU A 371 -18.01 11.04 -27.95
N VAL A 372 -19.07 10.99 -27.13
CA VAL A 372 -20.37 11.62 -27.44
C VAL A 372 -20.22 13.13 -27.55
N GLN A 373 -19.57 13.77 -26.58
CA GLN A 373 -19.39 15.23 -26.56
C GLN A 373 -18.60 15.73 -27.78
N ILE A 374 -17.56 14.99 -28.20
CA ILE A 374 -16.80 15.34 -29.41
C ILE A 374 -17.48 14.88 -30.72
N GLY A 375 -18.56 14.09 -30.63
CA GLY A 375 -19.38 13.60 -31.75
C GLY A 375 -18.76 12.47 -32.56
N LEU A 376 -17.92 11.65 -31.93
CA LEU A 376 -17.45 10.38 -32.51
C LEU A 376 -18.31 9.19 -32.12
N LEU A 377 -19.16 9.34 -31.10
CA LEU A 377 -20.16 8.35 -30.70
C LEU A 377 -21.55 8.95 -30.80
N ASP A 378 -22.44 8.29 -31.56
CA ASP A 378 -23.88 8.60 -31.56
C ASP A 378 -24.51 7.92 -30.33
N PRO A 379 -25.09 8.67 -29.38
CA PRO A 379 -25.69 8.10 -28.18
C PRO A 379 -27.03 7.39 -28.45
N THR A 380 -27.59 7.50 -29.66
CA THR A 380 -28.91 6.94 -29.98
C THR A 380 -28.95 5.43 -29.78
N GLY A 381 -29.82 4.99 -28.85
CA GLY A 381 -29.99 3.57 -28.52
C GLY A 381 -28.92 2.99 -27.60
N LEU A 382 -28.00 3.81 -27.09
CA LEU A 382 -26.96 3.42 -26.13
C LEU A 382 -27.27 3.97 -24.73
N PRO A 383 -26.92 3.24 -23.66
CA PRO A 383 -27.07 3.71 -22.28
C PRO A 383 -25.90 4.63 -21.90
N VAL A 384 -25.69 5.72 -22.65
CA VAL A 384 -24.57 6.65 -22.50
C VAL A 384 -25.08 8.08 -22.41
N ALA A 385 -24.50 8.87 -21.52
CA ALA A 385 -24.72 10.32 -21.41
C ALA A 385 -23.51 11.06 -22.01
N GLY A 386 -23.61 12.38 -22.18
CA GLY A 386 -22.49 13.23 -22.59
C GLY A 386 -22.08 14.15 -21.46
N VAL A 387 -22.19 15.46 -21.74
CA VAL A 387 -21.89 16.54 -20.79
C VAL A 387 -22.81 16.53 -19.57
N GLU A 388 -23.96 15.87 -19.67
CA GLU A 388 -24.93 15.74 -18.58
C GLU A 388 -24.33 15.04 -17.35
N THR A 389 -23.33 14.17 -17.53
CA THR A 389 -22.63 13.51 -16.42
C THR A 389 -21.95 14.51 -15.49
N ALA A 390 -21.21 15.49 -16.04
CA ALA A 390 -20.57 16.55 -15.28
C ALA A 390 -21.59 17.46 -14.60
N ARG A 391 -22.66 17.83 -15.31
CA ARG A 391 -23.70 18.71 -14.77
C ARG A 391 -24.47 18.06 -13.62
N LYS A 392 -24.84 16.78 -13.76
CA LYS A 392 -25.55 16.03 -12.73
C LYS A 392 -24.71 15.82 -11.47
N LEU A 393 -23.38 15.76 -11.59
CA LEU A 393 -22.48 15.70 -10.45
C LEU A 393 -22.50 17.01 -9.63
N LEU A 394 -22.72 18.15 -10.27
CA LEU A 394 -22.76 19.47 -9.62
C LEU A 394 -24.16 19.89 -9.16
N ASP A 395 -25.20 19.36 -9.78
CA ASP A 395 -26.59 19.78 -9.59
C ASP A 395 -27.50 18.55 -9.42
N GLU A 396 -27.87 18.28 -8.16
CA GLU A 396 -28.76 17.18 -7.79
C GLU A 396 -30.21 17.37 -8.26
N ASP A 397 -30.62 18.58 -8.66
CA ASP A 397 -31.98 18.87 -9.13
C ASP A 397 -32.22 18.44 -10.59
N LEU A 398 -31.16 18.16 -11.35
CA LEU A 398 -31.29 17.64 -12.72
C LEU A 398 -31.99 16.27 -12.74
N PRO A 399 -32.84 15.95 -13.73
CA PRO A 399 -33.59 14.69 -13.74
C PRO A 399 -32.70 13.44 -13.73
N SER A 400 -32.98 12.50 -12.83
CA SER A 400 -32.40 11.15 -12.84
C SER A 400 -33.20 10.20 -13.73
N ASN A 401 -32.61 9.05 -14.06
CA ASN A 401 -33.27 7.91 -14.71
C ASN A 401 -33.78 8.16 -16.14
N THR A 402 -33.34 9.23 -16.81
CA THR A 402 -33.70 9.53 -18.20
C THR A 402 -33.25 8.46 -19.20
N LEU A 403 -32.18 7.71 -18.87
CA LEU A 403 -31.67 6.58 -19.64
C LEU A 403 -32.28 5.22 -19.22
N MET A 404 -33.26 5.20 -18.31
CA MET A 404 -33.98 3.98 -17.89
C MET A 404 -35.37 3.95 -18.53
N PRO A 405 -35.59 3.24 -19.66
CA PRO A 405 -36.89 3.21 -20.35
C PRO A 405 -38.03 2.67 -19.47
N SER A 406 -37.69 1.81 -18.50
CA SER A 406 -38.64 1.22 -17.57
C SER A 406 -38.92 2.08 -16.33
N TRP A 407 -38.32 3.26 -16.19
CA TRP A 407 -38.48 4.10 -14.99
C TRP A 407 -39.95 4.42 -14.68
N SER A 408 -40.75 4.77 -15.69
CA SER A 408 -42.19 5.03 -15.51
C SER A 408 -43.00 3.79 -15.08
N SER A 409 -42.48 2.58 -15.26
CA SER A 409 -43.19 1.35 -14.89
C SER A 409 -43.30 1.15 -13.37
N SER A 410 -42.57 1.92 -12.56
CA SER A 410 -42.69 1.93 -11.10
C SER A 410 -43.63 3.01 -10.58
N GLU A 411 -44.18 3.88 -11.44
CA GLU A 411 -45.06 4.96 -11.01
C GLU A 411 -46.30 4.40 -10.28
N GLY A 412 -46.56 4.93 -9.08
CA GLY A 412 -47.67 4.51 -8.22
C GLY A 412 -47.48 3.15 -7.51
N LYS A 413 -46.36 2.45 -7.69
CA LYS A 413 -46.04 1.27 -6.87
C LYS A 413 -45.66 1.72 -5.45
N PRO A 414 -46.00 0.94 -4.40
CA PRO A 414 -45.63 1.28 -3.03
C PRO A 414 -44.11 1.31 -2.89
N VAL A 415 -43.59 2.44 -2.43
CA VAL A 415 -42.22 2.62 -1.97
C VAL A 415 -42.32 2.71 -0.45
N SER A 416 -41.73 1.74 0.24
CA SER A 416 -41.87 1.53 1.69
C SER A 416 -41.55 2.76 2.53
#